data_AF-A0A7R7HZX1-F1
#
_entry.id   AF-A0A7R7HZX1-F1
#
_cell.length_a   1.000
_cell.length_b   1.000
_cell.length_c   1.000
_cell.angle_alpha   90.00
_cell.angle_beta   90.00
_cell.angle_gamma   90.00
#
_symmetry.space_group_name_H-M   'P 1'
#
loop_
_entity.id
_entity.type
_entity.pdbx_description
1 polymer ?
#
loop_
_entity_poly.entity_id
_entity_poly.type
_entity_poly.pdbx_seq_one_letter_code
_entity_poly.pdbx_strand_id
1 'polypeptide(L)'
;MAKQVRQLDRVVIRFAGDSGDGMQLTGDRFTAESAQLGNDLSTLPNFPAEIRAPAGTLPGVSSFQLHFADYDILTPGDAPNVLVAMNPAALKANLPDVPRAAEIIVNTDEFTKRNLAKVGYDVNPLEDGTLDAYAVHEVPLTSLTVKALEAFDISKKDAERSKNMFALGLLSWMYNRSVEGTETFLRKKFADRPELVEANVTALKAGWNYGETTEDFAVRYEVKPAKLPAGTYRNITGNTALAYGLIAASVRAGLPLFLGAYPITPASDVLHELSKHKKFGVLTFQAEDEIAAVAAALGASYGGALGVTSTSGPGVALKGETIGLAVMQELPLVICDIQRAGPSTGMPTKTEQADLNMALYGRHGESPAAVIAASSPSDCFYAALEAVRIAVTYRVPVLLLSDGYLANGSEPWRLPKVAELPEITVDFATAHNHENPDGSTEFWPYLRDPETLARPWAIPGTPGLEHRIGGIEKADGTGNISYDPANHDTMVRLRQAKVDAIARDIPDLVADDPSGEARVLVLGWGSTYGPIGAAVRRIRDNGHPIAQAHLRHLNPLPANTEALLRSYDKVVVPEMNLGQLAQLLRAKFLIDVIGYDKVRGLPFTAGELESALEEIVKNV
;
A
#
# COMPACT_ATOMS: atom_id res chain seq x y z
N MET A 1 29.51 29.97 -17.69
CA MET A 1 30.09 28.70 -18.22
C MET A 1 29.00 27.65 -18.11
N ALA A 2 28.88 26.71 -19.06
CA ALA A 2 27.89 25.64 -18.93
C ALA A 2 28.24 24.78 -17.71
N LYS A 3 27.30 24.62 -16.77
CA LYS A 3 27.48 23.80 -15.57
C LYS A 3 27.70 22.33 -15.97
N GLN A 4 28.55 21.63 -15.22
CA GLN A 4 28.88 20.24 -15.52
C GLN A 4 27.65 19.35 -15.31
N VAL A 5 27.35 18.46 -16.27
CA VAL A 5 26.29 17.45 -16.11
C VAL A 5 26.94 16.15 -15.65
N ARG A 6 26.48 15.60 -14.52
CA ARG A 6 26.92 14.31 -13.97
C ARG A 6 25.80 13.29 -14.09
N GLN A 7 26.10 12.15 -14.70
CA GLN A 7 25.15 11.03 -14.74
C GLN A 7 25.18 10.28 -13.41
N LEU A 8 23.98 9.98 -12.89
CA LEU A 8 23.75 9.13 -11.74
C LEU A 8 22.83 7.98 -12.17
N ASP A 9 23.02 6.81 -11.55
CA ASP A 9 22.21 5.61 -11.75
C ASP A 9 20.90 5.69 -10.96
N ARG A 10 20.94 6.31 -9.76
CA ARG A 10 19.78 6.54 -8.90
C ARG A 10 19.92 7.78 -8.03
N VAL A 11 18.79 8.28 -7.54
CA VAL A 11 18.71 9.42 -6.63
C VAL A 11 17.55 9.25 -5.66
N VAL A 12 17.78 9.54 -4.38
CA VAL A 12 16.76 9.66 -3.35
C VAL A 12 16.64 11.12 -2.89
N ILE A 13 15.47 11.72 -3.04
CA ILE A 13 15.17 13.09 -2.61
C ILE A 13 14.15 13.03 -1.48
N ARG A 14 14.35 13.81 -0.42
CA ARG A 14 13.36 14.01 0.63
C ARG A 14 13.00 15.49 0.76
N PHE A 15 11.73 15.82 0.51
CA PHE A 15 11.16 17.12 0.81
C PHE A 15 10.59 17.10 2.23
N ALA A 16 10.97 18.04 3.09
CA ALA A 16 10.51 18.11 4.47
C ALA A 16 10.13 19.55 4.87
N GLY A 17 8.98 19.69 5.52
CA GLY A 17 8.41 20.97 5.94
C GLY A 17 7.25 20.78 6.89
N ASP A 18 6.49 21.83 7.16
CA ASP A 18 5.30 21.71 8.00
C ASP A 18 4.12 21.10 7.23
N SER A 19 3.21 20.44 7.95
CA SER A 19 1.90 20.08 7.40
C SER A 19 1.21 21.34 6.83
N GLY A 20 0.89 21.30 5.54
CA GLY A 20 0.31 22.43 4.82
C GLY A 20 1.28 23.25 3.96
N ASP A 21 2.60 23.04 4.09
CA ASP A 21 3.62 23.63 3.19
C ASP A 21 3.63 22.97 1.80
N GLY A 22 2.79 21.95 1.58
CA GLY A 22 2.63 21.33 0.26
C GLY A 22 3.78 20.40 -0.15
N MET A 23 4.51 19.81 0.82
CA MET A 23 5.60 18.86 0.54
C MET A 23 5.12 17.63 -0.25
N GLN A 24 3.92 17.13 0.06
CA GLN A 24 3.29 16.03 -0.65
C GLN A 24 3.03 16.42 -2.12
N LEU A 25 2.48 17.61 -2.35
CA LEU A 25 2.22 18.12 -3.71
C LEU A 25 3.52 18.27 -4.51
N THR A 26 4.57 18.83 -3.89
CA THR A 26 5.87 18.99 -4.52
C THR A 26 6.47 17.63 -4.90
N GLY A 27 6.42 16.66 -3.97
CA GLY A 27 6.85 15.29 -4.21
C GLY A 27 6.08 14.59 -5.33
N ASP A 28 4.75 14.65 -5.30
CA ASP A 28 3.87 14.07 -6.32
C ASP A 28 4.15 14.66 -7.71
N ARG A 29 4.40 15.97 -7.79
CA ARG A 29 4.72 16.62 -9.06
C ARG A 29 6.06 16.16 -9.61
N PHE A 30 7.09 16.15 -8.79
CA PHE A 30 8.41 15.66 -9.21
C PHE A 30 8.36 14.18 -9.62
N THR A 31 7.56 13.37 -8.92
CA THR A 31 7.29 11.96 -9.26
C THR A 31 6.67 11.84 -10.66
N ALA A 32 5.65 12.66 -10.96
CA ALA A 32 5.03 12.69 -12.29
C ALA A 32 6.01 13.10 -13.40
N GLU A 33 6.89 14.08 -13.18
CA GLU A 33 7.90 14.45 -14.18
C GLU A 33 8.95 13.34 -14.39
N SER A 34 9.36 12.67 -13.30
CA SER A 34 10.32 11.55 -13.39
C SER A 34 9.73 10.35 -14.14
N ALA A 35 8.44 10.05 -13.92
CA ALA A 35 7.72 9.02 -14.67
C ALA A 35 7.63 9.33 -16.17
N GLN A 36 7.41 10.60 -16.55
CA GLN A 36 7.34 11.01 -17.96
C GLN A 36 8.66 10.81 -18.71
N LEU A 37 9.79 10.92 -18.01
CA LEU A 37 11.12 10.62 -18.56
C LEU A 37 11.45 9.12 -18.56
N GLY A 38 10.49 8.27 -18.19
CA GLY A 38 10.65 6.82 -18.21
C GLY A 38 11.55 6.28 -17.09
N ASN A 39 11.79 7.06 -16.04
CA ASN A 39 12.47 6.53 -14.85
C ASN A 39 11.55 5.55 -14.12
N ASP A 40 12.15 4.51 -13.55
CA ASP A 40 11.47 3.76 -12.51
C ASP A 40 11.51 4.54 -11.19
N LEU A 41 10.48 4.39 -10.37
CA LEU A 41 10.30 5.20 -9.17
C LEU A 41 9.59 4.49 -8.03
N SER A 42 9.87 4.93 -6.81
CA SER A 42 9.15 4.51 -5.60
C SER A 42 9.06 5.67 -4.61
N THR A 43 7.91 5.85 -3.97
CA THR A 43 7.64 6.98 -3.07
C THR A 43 7.25 6.56 -1.66
N LEU A 44 7.58 7.41 -0.69
CA LEU A 44 7.17 7.28 0.71
C LEU A 44 6.66 8.62 1.25
N PRO A 45 5.33 8.85 1.17
CA PRO A 45 4.67 9.90 1.93
C PRO A 45 4.76 9.64 3.43
N ASN A 46 5.12 10.67 4.21
CA ASN A 46 5.14 10.61 5.66
C ASN A 46 4.37 11.80 6.25
N PHE A 47 3.23 11.48 6.84
CA PHE A 47 2.31 12.45 7.42
C PHE A 47 2.49 12.55 8.94
N PRO A 48 2.45 13.77 9.51
CA PRO A 48 2.37 13.92 10.95
C PRO A 48 1.07 13.31 11.48
N ALA A 49 1.10 12.84 12.73
CA ALA A 49 -0.10 12.27 13.37
C ALA A 49 -1.18 13.34 13.61
N GLU A 50 -0.77 14.60 13.79
CA GLU A 50 -1.68 15.73 14.02
C GLU A 50 -2.05 16.43 12.71
N ILE A 51 -3.35 16.65 12.48
CA ILE A 51 -3.86 17.32 11.27
C ILE A 51 -3.35 18.78 11.20
N ARG A 52 -3.22 19.45 12.34
CA ARG A 52 -2.71 20.83 12.46
C ARG A 52 -1.85 21.01 13.70
N ALA A 53 -0.74 20.28 13.75
CA ALA A 53 0.32 20.64 14.69
C ALA A 53 0.75 22.10 14.49
N PRO A 54 1.20 22.81 15.54
CA PRO A 54 1.72 24.16 15.40
C PRO A 54 2.89 24.21 14.41
N ALA A 55 2.88 25.19 13.50
CA ALA A 55 3.94 25.38 12.51
C ALA A 55 5.33 25.57 13.17
N GLY A 56 6.34 24.93 12.59
CA GLY A 56 7.70 24.91 13.08
C GLY A 56 7.90 24.06 14.33
N THR A 57 7.14 22.95 14.48
CA THR A 57 7.31 21.98 15.58
C THR A 57 7.60 20.59 15.04
N LEU A 58 8.32 19.76 15.79
CA LEU A 58 8.66 18.38 15.39
C LEU A 58 7.42 17.51 15.09
N PRO A 59 6.33 17.55 15.89
CA PRO A 59 5.13 16.77 15.59
C PRO A 59 4.40 17.20 14.31
N GLY A 60 4.67 18.42 13.81
CA GLY A 60 4.07 18.96 12.58
C GLY A 60 4.85 18.71 11.32
N VAL A 61 6.02 18.07 11.41
CA VAL A 61 6.86 17.80 10.24
C VAL A 61 6.16 16.78 9.34
N SER A 62 5.95 17.16 8.09
CA SER A 62 5.59 16.28 6.99
C SER A 62 6.77 16.13 6.05
N SER A 63 6.94 14.92 5.51
CA SER A 63 7.94 14.67 4.49
C SER A 63 7.42 13.80 3.36
N PHE A 64 8.06 13.91 2.20
CA PHE A 64 7.83 13.09 1.03
C PHE A 64 9.19 12.65 0.51
N GLN A 65 9.43 11.34 0.49
CA GLN A 65 10.63 10.77 -0.11
C GLN A 65 10.29 10.16 -1.47
N LEU A 66 11.17 10.40 -2.44
CA LEU A 66 11.13 9.82 -3.77
C LEU A 66 12.48 9.21 -4.09
N HIS A 67 12.47 7.98 -4.57
CA HIS A 67 13.62 7.32 -5.19
C HIS A 67 13.30 7.11 -6.66
N PHE A 68 14.23 7.46 -7.54
CA PHE A 68 14.13 7.20 -8.97
C PHE A 68 15.47 6.75 -9.54
N ALA A 69 15.42 5.88 -10.55
CA ALA A 69 16.61 5.24 -11.10
C ALA A 69 16.50 5.00 -12.62
N ASP A 70 17.62 4.60 -13.22
CA ASP A 70 17.72 4.09 -14.59
C ASP A 70 17.64 2.55 -14.67
N TYR A 71 17.26 1.91 -13.57
CA TYR A 71 16.96 0.49 -13.44
C TYR A 71 15.76 0.28 -12.51
N ASP A 72 15.26 -0.95 -12.47
CA ASP A 72 14.13 -1.37 -11.63
C ASP A 72 14.46 -1.26 -10.12
N ILE A 73 13.68 -0.48 -9.38
CA ILE A 73 13.84 -0.26 -7.93
C ILE A 73 12.60 -0.70 -7.16
N LEU A 74 12.85 -1.29 -5.99
CA LEU A 74 11.80 -1.94 -5.20
C LEU A 74 11.46 -1.19 -3.91
N THR A 75 12.20 -0.11 -3.60
CA THR A 75 12.02 0.65 -2.36
C THR A 75 12.14 2.15 -2.61
N PRO A 76 11.56 3.00 -1.75
CA PRO A 76 11.76 4.45 -1.74
C PRO A 76 13.17 4.89 -1.34
N GLY A 77 14.13 3.98 -1.19
CA GLY A 77 15.51 4.26 -0.80
C GLY A 77 15.72 4.32 0.72
N ASP A 78 16.92 3.92 1.17
CA ASP A 78 17.25 3.84 2.60
C ASP A 78 17.45 5.21 3.24
N ALA A 79 18.11 6.11 2.50
CA ALA A 79 18.53 7.42 2.97
C ALA A 79 18.51 8.43 1.81
N PRO A 80 18.15 9.71 2.07
CA PRO A 80 18.13 10.73 1.03
C PRO A 80 19.55 11.14 0.60
N ASN A 81 19.78 11.23 -0.71
CA ASN A 81 20.94 11.92 -1.27
C ASN A 81 20.79 13.45 -1.19
N VAL A 82 19.54 13.93 -1.22
CA VAL A 82 19.20 15.35 -1.09
C VAL A 82 18.07 15.52 -0.08
N LEU A 83 18.30 16.35 0.93
CA LEU A 83 17.27 16.82 1.85
C LEU A 83 16.91 18.27 1.53
N VAL A 84 15.64 18.53 1.24
CA VAL A 84 15.09 19.90 1.18
C VAL A 84 14.37 20.18 2.49
N ALA A 85 14.96 21.01 3.34
CA ALA A 85 14.43 21.36 4.66
C ALA A 85 13.85 22.79 4.66
N MET A 86 12.51 22.88 4.73
CA MET A 86 11.80 24.16 4.68
C MET A 86 11.91 24.99 5.96
N ASN A 87 12.30 24.37 7.08
CA ASN A 87 12.45 25.02 8.39
C ASN A 87 13.35 24.19 9.34
N PRO A 88 13.72 24.72 10.52
CA PRO A 88 14.56 23.99 11.48
C PRO A 88 13.96 22.69 12.04
N ALA A 89 12.63 22.60 12.14
CA ALA A 89 11.96 21.37 12.59
C ALA A 89 12.16 20.24 11.58
N ALA A 90 11.96 20.54 10.30
CA ALA A 90 12.17 19.64 9.18
C ALA A 90 13.62 19.15 9.11
N LEU A 91 14.59 20.05 9.32
CA LEU A 91 16.01 19.67 9.42
C LEU A 91 16.23 18.71 10.59
N LYS A 92 15.84 19.10 11.81
CA LYS A 92 16.08 18.32 13.03
C LYS A 92 15.46 16.92 12.98
N ALA A 93 14.25 16.81 12.43
CA ALA A 93 13.52 15.55 12.35
C ALA A 93 14.11 14.56 11.31
N ASN A 94 14.85 15.05 10.31
CA ASN A 94 15.33 14.23 9.20
C ASN A 94 16.84 14.06 9.15
N LEU A 95 17.63 14.97 9.76
CA LEU A 95 19.08 14.94 9.74
C LEU A 95 19.70 13.60 10.19
N PRO A 96 19.15 12.86 11.18
CA PRO A 96 19.69 11.55 11.56
C PRO A 96 19.68 10.51 10.44
N ASP A 97 18.79 10.66 9.44
CA ASP A 97 18.68 9.75 8.30
C ASP A 97 19.54 10.20 7.11
N VAL A 98 20.12 11.40 7.15
CA VAL A 98 20.88 11.97 6.03
C VAL A 98 22.33 11.47 6.11
N PRO A 99 22.85 10.81 5.06
CA PRO A 99 24.22 10.32 5.05
C PRO A 99 25.22 11.48 4.90
N ARG A 100 26.45 11.28 5.37
CA ARG A 100 27.54 12.24 5.17
C ARG A 100 27.75 12.50 3.68
N ALA A 101 28.14 13.73 3.35
CA ALA A 101 28.31 14.26 2.00
C ALA A 101 27.04 14.35 1.14
N ALA A 102 25.86 14.06 1.71
CA ALA A 102 24.59 14.39 1.06
C ALA A 102 24.40 15.91 0.92
N GLU A 103 23.58 16.30 -0.04
CA GLU A 103 23.21 17.70 -0.22
C GLU A 103 22.03 18.07 0.70
N ILE A 104 22.13 19.23 1.36
CA ILE A 104 21.06 19.76 2.20
C ILE A 104 20.73 21.16 1.71
N ILE A 105 19.51 21.33 1.19
CA ILE A 105 18.98 22.64 0.79
C ILE A 105 18.11 23.16 1.94
N VAL A 106 18.52 24.27 2.55
CA VAL A 106 17.82 24.86 3.70
C VAL A 106 17.17 26.19 3.33
N ASN A 107 15.93 26.39 3.80
CA ASN A 107 15.28 27.70 3.72
C ASN A 107 15.79 28.63 4.83
N THR A 108 16.80 29.47 4.54
CA THR A 108 17.44 30.31 5.57
C THR A 108 16.49 31.33 6.21
N ASP A 109 15.42 31.73 5.52
CA ASP A 109 14.40 32.66 6.05
C ASP A 109 13.72 32.12 7.34
N GLU A 110 13.68 30.80 7.54
CA GLU A 110 13.01 30.17 8.68
C GLU A 110 13.95 29.92 9.88
N PHE A 111 15.27 30.10 9.73
CA PHE A 111 16.27 29.87 10.79
C PHE A 111 16.41 31.08 11.73
N THR A 112 15.28 31.61 12.17
CA THR A 112 15.22 32.70 13.15
C THR A 112 15.41 32.18 14.58
N LYS A 113 15.94 33.03 15.48
CA LYS A 113 16.08 32.70 16.92
C LYS A 113 14.80 32.11 17.54
N ARG A 114 13.64 32.64 17.15
CA ARG A 114 12.33 32.16 17.64
C ARG A 114 12.05 30.73 17.17
N ASN A 115 12.27 30.42 15.89
CA ASN A 115 11.98 29.10 15.33
C ASN A 115 12.98 28.05 15.82
N LEU A 116 14.26 28.42 15.98
CA LEU A 116 15.29 27.56 16.57
C LEU A 116 14.93 27.17 18.01
N ALA A 117 14.56 28.15 18.84
CA ALA A 117 14.15 27.91 20.22
C ALA A 117 12.92 26.99 20.33
N LYS A 118 11.94 27.10 19.41
CA LYS A 118 10.74 26.23 19.40
C LYS A 118 11.07 24.75 19.26
N VAL A 119 12.14 24.41 18.55
CA VAL A 119 12.55 23.02 18.30
C VAL A 119 13.73 22.60 19.17
N GLY A 120 14.14 23.44 20.13
CA GLY A 120 15.22 23.17 21.06
C GLY A 120 16.59 23.14 20.38
N TYR A 121 16.88 24.09 19.48
CA TYR A 121 18.24 24.41 19.08
C TYR A 121 18.76 25.55 19.95
N ASP A 122 19.90 25.32 20.62
CA ASP A 122 20.57 26.34 21.44
C ASP A 122 21.36 27.34 20.58
N VAL A 123 21.98 26.83 19.51
CA VAL A 123 22.72 27.60 18.50
C VAL A 123 22.15 27.25 17.12
N ASN A 124 22.31 28.17 16.16
CA ASN A 124 21.91 27.92 14.78
C ASN A 124 22.77 26.76 14.20
N PRO A 125 22.17 25.63 13.78
CA PRO A 125 22.93 24.49 13.23
C PRO A 125 23.64 24.82 11.91
N LEU A 126 23.31 25.94 11.27
CA LEU A 126 24.02 26.44 10.09
C LEU A 126 25.38 27.09 10.45
N GLU A 127 25.61 27.42 11.72
CA GLU A 127 26.76 28.23 12.18
C GLU A 127 27.64 27.53 13.22
N ASP A 128 27.22 26.39 13.77
CA ASP A 128 27.89 25.71 14.91
C ASP A 128 28.73 24.49 14.51
N GLY A 129 28.86 24.22 13.22
CA GLY A 129 29.59 23.07 12.67
C GLY A 129 28.78 21.77 12.62
N THR A 130 27.51 21.77 13.06
CA THR A 130 26.63 20.58 13.00
C THR A 130 26.53 20.01 11.60
N LEU A 131 26.57 20.86 10.57
CA LEU A 131 26.40 20.47 9.18
C LEU A 131 27.70 20.32 8.38
N ASP A 132 28.87 20.38 9.02
CA ASP A 132 30.19 20.32 8.34
C ASP A 132 30.41 19.04 7.52
N ALA A 133 29.68 17.97 7.85
CA ALA A 133 29.76 16.71 7.15
C ALA A 133 28.92 16.65 5.85
N TYR A 134 28.20 17.71 5.49
CA TYR A 134 27.23 17.74 4.39
C TYR A 134 27.56 18.88 3.40
N ALA A 135 27.02 18.78 2.18
CA ALA A 135 27.04 19.88 1.23
C ALA A 135 25.79 20.76 1.46
N VAL A 136 25.94 21.85 2.21
CA VAL A 136 24.81 22.71 2.60
C VAL A 136 24.63 23.83 1.58
N HIS A 137 23.41 23.98 1.09
CA HIS A 137 22.96 25.03 0.19
C HIS A 137 21.96 25.94 0.91
N GLU A 138 22.43 27.14 1.25
CA GLU A 138 21.68 28.15 1.99
C GLU A 138 20.85 29.01 1.05
N VAL A 139 19.57 28.68 0.89
CA VAL A 139 18.68 29.36 -0.05
C VAL A 139 17.57 30.12 0.70
N PRO A 140 17.44 31.45 0.58
CA PRO A 140 16.33 32.20 1.16
C PRO A 140 15.06 32.00 0.32
N LEU A 141 14.51 30.77 0.37
CA LEU A 141 13.41 30.30 -0.49
C LEU A 141 12.17 31.18 -0.35
N THR A 142 11.83 31.59 0.88
CA THR A 142 10.65 32.43 1.13
C THR A 142 10.84 33.80 0.50
N SER A 143 11.97 34.46 0.78
CA SER A 143 12.26 35.81 0.28
C SER A 143 12.39 35.85 -1.24
N LEU A 144 13.05 34.86 -1.86
CA LEU A 144 13.17 34.75 -3.31
C LEU A 144 11.81 34.51 -3.98
N THR A 145 10.97 33.67 -3.38
CA THR A 145 9.62 33.42 -3.89
C THR A 145 8.76 34.68 -3.81
N VAL A 146 8.72 35.34 -2.66
CA VAL A 146 7.92 36.57 -2.48
C VAL A 146 8.38 37.65 -3.45
N LYS A 147 9.69 37.83 -3.62
CA LYS A 147 10.25 38.78 -4.58
C LYS A 147 9.86 38.47 -6.03
N ALA A 148 9.89 37.20 -6.43
CA ALA A 148 9.47 36.79 -7.77
C ALA A 148 7.98 37.05 -8.04
N LEU A 149 7.17 37.18 -6.98
CA LEU A 149 5.73 37.37 -7.05
C LEU A 149 5.28 38.81 -6.73
N GLU A 150 6.19 39.76 -6.53
CA GLU A 150 5.87 41.16 -6.18
C GLU A 150 4.94 41.85 -7.19
N ALA A 151 5.00 41.46 -8.46
CA ALA A 151 4.16 42.02 -9.53
C ALA A 151 2.74 41.43 -9.56
N PHE A 152 2.45 40.38 -8.79
CA PHE A 152 1.14 39.74 -8.73
C PHE A 152 0.29 40.33 -7.61
N ASP A 153 -1.00 40.56 -7.90
CA ASP A 153 -1.98 41.02 -6.90
C ASP A 153 -2.45 39.83 -6.03
N ILE A 154 -1.54 39.31 -5.20
CA ILE A 154 -1.81 38.22 -4.26
C ILE A 154 -1.38 38.62 -2.84
N SER A 155 -2.00 38.00 -1.84
CA SER A 155 -1.60 38.26 -0.46
C SER A 155 -0.18 37.76 -0.20
N LYS A 156 0.57 38.43 0.69
CA LYS A 156 1.91 37.97 1.12
C LYS A 156 1.88 36.51 1.59
N LYS A 157 0.80 36.12 2.28
CA LYS A 157 0.60 34.74 2.75
C LYS A 157 0.49 33.74 1.60
N ASP A 158 -0.20 34.08 0.51
CA ASP A 158 -0.32 33.20 -0.66
C ASP A 158 0.99 33.14 -1.47
N ALA A 159 1.74 34.25 -1.52
CA ALA A 159 3.09 34.25 -2.08
C ALA A 159 4.04 33.33 -1.29
N GLU A 160 4.04 33.42 0.04
CA GLU A 160 4.84 32.54 0.92
C GLU A 160 4.47 31.06 0.76
N ARG A 161 3.18 30.74 0.59
CA ARG A 161 2.71 29.37 0.34
C ARG A 161 3.17 28.78 -0.99
N SER A 162 3.61 29.61 -1.93
CA SER A 162 4.12 29.18 -3.24
C SER A 162 5.61 28.78 -3.20
N LYS A 163 6.28 28.89 -2.03
CA LYS A 163 7.71 28.54 -1.87
C LYS A 163 8.02 27.07 -2.20
N ASN A 164 7.03 26.20 -2.05
CA ASN A 164 7.13 24.79 -2.41
C ASN A 164 7.26 24.57 -3.93
N MET A 165 6.66 25.45 -4.75
CA MET A 165 6.83 25.46 -6.20
C MET A 165 8.20 26.00 -6.59
N PHE A 166 8.74 26.99 -5.87
CA PHE A 166 10.12 27.44 -6.07
C PHE A 166 11.10 26.29 -5.82
N ALA A 167 10.97 25.60 -4.68
CA ALA A 167 11.79 24.42 -4.38
C ALA A 167 11.64 23.33 -5.46
N LEU A 168 10.40 23.06 -5.90
CA LEU A 168 10.16 22.13 -7.01
C LEU A 168 10.92 22.54 -8.28
N GLY A 169 10.89 23.83 -8.63
CA GLY A 169 11.58 24.37 -9.81
C GLY A 169 13.09 24.21 -9.73
N LEU A 170 13.67 24.49 -8.57
CA LEU A 170 15.09 24.30 -8.30
C LEU A 170 15.50 22.83 -8.45
N LEU A 171 14.74 21.92 -7.86
CA LEU A 171 15.02 20.48 -7.97
C LEU A 171 14.80 19.97 -9.40
N SER A 172 13.78 20.45 -10.10
CA SER A 172 13.57 20.13 -11.52
C SER A 172 14.76 20.60 -12.36
N TRP A 173 15.29 21.78 -12.09
CA TRP A 173 16.52 22.25 -12.72
C TRP A 173 17.71 21.34 -12.41
N MET A 174 17.89 21.00 -11.12
CA MET A 174 19.03 20.22 -10.62
C MET A 174 19.10 18.82 -11.24
N TYR A 175 17.95 18.20 -11.52
CA TYR A 175 17.85 16.85 -12.09
C TYR A 175 17.41 16.82 -13.56
N ASN A 176 17.60 17.93 -14.28
CA ASN A 176 17.30 18.07 -15.70
C ASN A 176 15.85 17.64 -16.08
N ARG A 177 14.88 18.02 -15.25
CA ARG A 177 13.44 17.78 -15.46
C ARG A 177 12.78 18.97 -16.14
N SER A 178 11.85 18.69 -17.05
CA SER A 178 10.97 19.73 -17.61
C SER A 178 9.99 20.24 -16.55
N VAL A 179 9.59 21.51 -16.67
CA VAL A 179 8.57 22.13 -15.83
C VAL A 179 7.19 22.16 -16.50
N GLU A 180 7.11 21.86 -17.80
CA GLU A 180 5.91 22.00 -18.63
C GLU A 180 4.75 21.12 -18.17
N GLY A 181 5.05 19.87 -17.75
CA GLY A 181 4.06 18.94 -17.21
C GLY A 181 3.41 19.48 -15.94
N THR A 182 4.20 20.12 -15.08
CA THR A 182 3.74 20.74 -13.83
C THR A 182 2.97 22.03 -14.12
N GLU A 183 3.39 22.84 -15.09
CA GLU A 183 2.62 24.02 -15.54
C GLU A 183 1.22 23.63 -16.01
N THR A 184 1.13 22.59 -16.84
CA THR A 184 -0.14 22.08 -17.37
C THR A 184 -1.05 21.60 -16.24
N PHE A 185 -0.48 20.90 -15.26
CA PHE A 185 -1.21 20.46 -14.08
C PHE A 185 -1.73 21.63 -13.24
N LEU A 186 -0.90 22.64 -12.96
CA LEU A 186 -1.29 23.81 -12.16
C LEU A 186 -2.45 24.56 -12.83
N ARG A 187 -2.35 24.77 -14.14
CA ARG A 187 -3.39 25.40 -14.96
C ARG A 187 -4.72 24.65 -14.90
N LYS A 188 -4.69 23.32 -14.90
CA LYS A 188 -5.89 22.49 -14.80
C LYS A 188 -6.46 22.48 -13.37
N LYS A 189 -5.60 22.32 -12.35
CA LYS A 189 -6.03 22.15 -10.95
C LYS A 189 -6.61 23.42 -10.35
N PHE A 190 -6.05 24.57 -10.69
CA PHE A 190 -6.49 25.86 -10.17
C PHE A 190 -7.17 26.71 -11.25
N ALA A 191 -7.82 26.07 -12.23
CA ALA A 191 -8.50 26.75 -13.33
C ALA A 191 -9.50 27.83 -12.86
N ASP A 192 -10.14 27.60 -11.71
CA ASP A 192 -11.10 28.54 -11.10
C ASP A 192 -10.44 29.74 -10.38
N ARG A 193 -9.11 29.76 -10.27
CA ARG A 193 -8.30 30.77 -9.57
C ARG A 193 -7.07 31.16 -10.41
N PRO A 194 -7.26 31.80 -11.58
CA PRO A 194 -6.19 32.06 -12.55
C PRO A 194 -5.03 32.90 -11.99
N GLU A 195 -5.30 33.80 -11.05
CA GLU A 195 -4.28 34.60 -10.36
C GLU A 195 -3.32 33.72 -9.53
N LEU A 196 -3.82 32.64 -8.92
CA LEU A 196 -2.99 31.69 -8.18
C LEU A 196 -2.21 30.76 -9.11
N VAL A 197 -2.77 30.44 -10.29
CA VAL A 197 -2.09 29.64 -11.32
C VAL A 197 -0.81 30.33 -11.77
N GLU A 198 -0.91 31.58 -12.25
CA GLU A 198 0.24 32.30 -12.79
C GLU A 198 1.29 32.59 -11.71
N ALA A 199 0.85 32.87 -10.47
CA ALA A 199 1.76 33.01 -9.35
C ALA A 199 2.55 31.71 -9.08
N ASN A 200 1.89 30.55 -9.01
CA ASN A 200 2.58 29.28 -8.78
C ASN A 200 3.50 28.88 -9.95
N VAL A 201 3.08 29.14 -11.19
CA VAL A 201 3.91 28.92 -12.39
C VAL A 201 5.14 29.84 -12.36
N THR A 202 4.97 31.10 -11.95
CA THR A 202 6.10 32.04 -11.85
C THR A 202 7.05 31.64 -10.73
N ALA A 203 6.56 31.20 -9.58
CA ALA A 203 7.38 30.67 -8.49
C ALA A 203 8.18 29.43 -8.95
N LEU A 204 7.55 28.50 -9.68
CA LEU A 204 8.20 27.34 -10.27
C LEU A 204 9.35 27.75 -11.22
N LYS A 205 9.09 28.66 -12.16
CA LYS A 205 10.09 29.16 -13.10
C LYS A 205 11.21 29.92 -12.39
N ALA A 206 10.88 30.70 -11.36
CA ALA A 206 11.87 31.42 -10.57
C ALA A 206 12.85 30.46 -9.89
N GLY A 207 12.36 29.35 -9.33
CA GLY A 207 13.21 28.31 -8.76
C GLY A 207 14.11 27.64 -9.80
N TRP A 208 13.57 27.34 -10.98
CA TRP A 208 14.34 26.76 -12.08
C TRP A 208 15.44 27.73 -12.57
N ASN A 209 15.10 29.01 -12.76
CA ASN A 209 16.03 30.06 -13.18
C ASN A 209 17.09 30.38 -12.11
N TYR A 210 16.73 30.26 -10.83
CA TYR A 210 17.69 30.40 -9.74
C TYR A 210 18.78 29.33 -9.86
N GLY A 211 18.39 28.09 -10.16
CA GLY A 211 19.32 27.02 -10.44
C GLY A 211 20.30 27.35 -11.58
N GLU A 212 19.83 27.91 -12.70
CA GLU A 212 20.70 28.33 -13.80
C GLU A 212 21.70 29.44 -13.42
N THR A 213 21.29 30.37 -12.56
CA THR A 213 22.03 31.62 -12.29
C THR A 213 22.92 31.57 -11.05
N THR A 214 22.61 30.70 -10.08
CA THR A 214 23.39 30.54 -8.86
C THR A 214 24.74 29.85 -9.12
N GLU A 215 25.79 30.23 -8.42
CA GLU A 215 27.08 29.52 -8.43
C GLU A 215 27.15 28.41 -7.37
N ASP A 216 26.15 28.35 -6.48
CA ASP A 216 26.10 27.45 -5.32
C ASP A 216 25.94 25.97 -5.71
N PHE A 217 25.31 25.72 -6.87
CA PHE A 217 25.18 24.39 -7.45
C PHE A 217 26.12 24.24 -8.65
N ALA A 218 27.24 23.55 -8.45
CA ALA A 218 28.27 23.37 -9.48
C ALA A 218 27.90 22.35 -10.57
N VAL A 219 26.98 21.43 -10.27
CA VAL A 219 26.67 20.26 -11.09
C VAL A 219 25.16 20.13 -11.30
N ARG A 220 24.76 19.73 -12.51
CA ARG A 220 23.41 19.23 -12.80
C ARG A 220 23.47 17.71 -12.91
N TYR A 221 22.45 17.02 -12.46
CA TYR A 221 22.38 15.57 -12.48
C TYR A 221 21.44 15.07 -13.58
N GLU A 222 21.80 13.96 -14.19
CA GLU A 222 20.96 13.27 -15.16
C GLU A 222 20.82 11.81 -14.73
N VAL A 223 19.58 11.31 -14.65
CA VAL A 223 19.25 9.89 -14.46
C VAL A 223 18.54 9.41 -15.71
N LYS A 224 19.13 8.43 -16.40
CA LYS A 224 18.60 7.91 -17.67
C LYS A 224 17.27 7.18 -17.47
N PRO A 225 16.46 7.01 -18.53
CA PRO A 225 15.24 6.19 -18.45
C PRO A 225 15.55 4.76 -18.02
N ALA A 226 14.66 4.16 -17.23
CA ALA A 226 14.80 2.79 -16.77
C ALA A 226 14.50 1.77 -17.88
N LYS A 227 15.17 0.62 -17.81
CA LYS A 227 14.90 -0.53 -18.69
C LYS A 227 13.64 -1.29 -18.24
N LEU A 228 12.47 -0.70 -18.51
CA LEU A 228 11.17 -1.32 -18.22
C LEU A 228 10.63 -2.12 -19.43
N PRO A 229 9.81 -3.17 -19.22
CA PRO A 229 9.12 -3.85 -20.31
C PRO A 229 8.30 -2.86 -21.17
N ALA A 230 8.27 -3.03 -22.49
CA ALA A 230 7.50 -2.12 -23.35
C ALA A 230 5.98 -2.15 -23.05
N GLY A 231 5.35 -0.98 -22.94
CA GLY A 231 3.92 -0.87 -22.68
C GLY A 231 3.47 0.55 -22.35
N THR A 232 2.18 0.71 -22.08
CA THR A 232 1.60 1.96 -21.58
C THR A 232 1.62 1.93 -20.06
N TYR A 233 2.29 2.92 -19.46
CA TYR A 233 2.42 3.04 -18.01
C TYR A 233 1.64 4.23 -17.47
N ARG A 234 1.24 4.12 -16.21
CA ARG A 234 0.84 5.25 -15.39
C ARG A 234 1.44 5.11 -14.01
N ASN A 235 1.70 6.22 -13.33
CA ASN A 235 1.94 6.15 -11.89
C ASN A 235 0.63 5.79 -11.17
N ILE A 236 0.71 4.95 -10.13
CA ILE A 236 -0.45 4.56 -9.32
C ILE A 236 -0.06 4.38 -7.86
N THR A 237 -0.95 4.79 -6.95
CA THR A 237 -0.84 4.49 -5.51
C THR A 237 -1.57 3.20 -5.16
N GLY A 238 -1.19 2.54 -4.06
CA GLY A 238 -1.80 1.26 -3.67
C GLY A 238 -3.31 1.32 -3.46
N ASN A 239 -3.82 2.35 -2.77
CA ASN A 239 -5.28 2.50 -2.57
C ASN A 239 -6.03 2.71 -3.89
N THR A 240 -5.44 3.45 -4.83
CA THR A 240 -6.03 3.64 -6.17
C THR A 240 -6.02 2.35 -6.96
N ALA A 241 -4.90 1.61 -6.92
CA ALA A 241 -4.75 0.31 -7.58
C ALA A 241 -5.76 -0.71 -7.03
N LEU A 242 -5.92 -0.77 -5.71
CA LEU A 242 -6.92 -1.61 -5.04
C LEU A 242 -8.33 -1.28 -5.52
N ALA A 243 -8.72 0.00 -5.52
CA ALA A 243 -10.02 0.44 -6.01
C ALA A 243 -10.26 0.04 -7.48
N TYR A 244 -9.25 0.18 -8.34
CA TYR A 244 -9.34 -0.25 -9.74
C TYR A 244 -9.39 -1.77 -9.89
N GLY A 245 -8.69 -2.52 -9.05
CA GLY A 245 -8.74 -3.97 -9.02
C GLY A 245 -10.13 -4.47 -8.65
N LEU A 246 -10.78 -3.86 -7.65
CA LEU A 246 -12.17 -4.16 -7.29
C LEU A 246 -13.15 -3.85 -8.42
N ILE A 247 -12.99 -2.71 -9.11
CA ILE A 247 -13.81 -2.37 -10.29
C ILE A 247 -13.59 -3.39 -11.40
N ALA A 248 -12.34 -3.70 -11.71
CA ALA A 248 -12.00 -4.67 -12.75
C ALA A 248 -12.60 -6.03 -12.43
N ALA A 249 -12.49 -6.49 -11.18
CA ALA A 249 -13.07 -7.75 -10.73
C ALA A 249 -14.59 -7.75 -10.82
N SER A 250 -15.26 -6.68 -10.40
CA SER A 250 -16.71 -6.49 -10.54
C SER A 250 -17.15 -6.59 -12.01
N VAL A 251 -16.42 -5.94 -12.92
CA VAL A 251 -16.69 -6.02 -14.37
C VAL A 251 -16.43 -7.43 -14.92
N ARG A 252 -15.35 -8.09 -14.52
CA ARG A 252 -15.04 -9.47 -14.96
C ARG A 252 -16.00 -10.51 -14.39
N ALA A 253 -16.56 -10.25 -13.20
CA ALA A 253 -17.55 -11.10 -12.54
C ALA A 253 -18.99 -10.83 -13.02
N GLY A 254 -19.24 -9.72 -13.72
CA GLY A 254 -20.58 -9.29 -14.08
C GLY A 254 -21.46 -8.91 -12.88
N LEU A 255 -20.86 -8.60 -11.73
CA LEU A 255 -21.58 -8.26 -10.49
C LEU A 255 -21.44 -6.77 -10.18
N PRO A 256 -22.52 -6.06 -9.80
CA PRO A 256 -22.39 -4.70 -9.31
C PRO A 256 -21.57 -4.67 -8.01
N LEU A 257 -20.62 -3.75 -7.91
CA LEU A 257 -19.78 -3.56 -6.72
C LEU A 257 -20.55 -2.76 -5.67
N PHE A 258 -20.72 -3.32 -4.47
CA PHE A 258 -21.19 -2.59 -3.30
C PHE A 258 -20.06 -2.42 -2.29
N LEU A 259 -19.67 -1.18 -2.00
CA LEU A 259 -18.72 -0.87 -0.93
C LEU A 259 -19.47 -0.32 0.28
N GLY A 260 -19.48 -1.07 1.39
CA GLY A 260 -19.85 -0.54 2.70
C GLY A 260 -18.61 -0.13 3.48
N ALA A 261 -18.46 1.15 3.81
CA ALA A 261 -17.26 1.65 4.50
C ALA A 261 -17.59 2.71 5.56
N TYR A 262 -16.76 2.75 6.60
CA TYR A 262 -16.68 3.87 7.55
C TYR A 262 -15.32 4.56 7.35
N PRO A 263 -15.25 5.90 7.31
CA PRO A 263 -13.98 6.59 7.06
C PRO A 263 -12.93 6.29 8.16
N ILE A 264 -11.82 5.68 7.77
CA ILE A 264 -10.68 5.38 8.65
C ILE A 264 -9.38 5.48 7.86
N THR A 265 -8.36 6.15 8.40
CA THR A 265 -7.01 6.20 7.80
C THR A 265 -6.31 4.85 7.95
N PRO A 266 -5.61 4.33 6.93
CA PRO A 266 -5.42 4.87 5.57
C PRO A 266 -6.45 4.37 4.52
N ALA A 267 -7.56 3.76 4.92
CA ALA A 267 -8.52 3.13 4.01
C ALA A 267 -9.53 4.05 3.31
N SER A 268 -9.76 5.26 3.82
CA SER A 268 -10.77 6.19 3.28
C SER A 268 -10.59 6.52 1.79
N ASP A 269 -9.37 6.48 1.27
CA ASP A 269 -9.12 6.80 -0.15
C ASP A 269 -9.69 5.75 -1.11
N VAL A 270 -9.89 4.51 -0.66
CA VAL A 270 -10.60 3.49 -1.44
C VAL A 270 -12.05 3.91 -1.66
N LEU A 271 -12.73 4.38 -0.60
CA LEU A 271 -14.08 4.94 -0.68
C LEU A 271 -14.12 6.18 -1.60
N HIS A 272 -13.18 7.11 -1.42
CA HIS A 272 -13.09 8.31 -2.26
C HIS A 272 -12.92 7.97 -3.73
N GLU A 273 -12.03 7.04 -4.07
CA GLU A 273 -11.80 6.67 -5.46
C GLU A 273 -12.99 5.93 -6.06
N LEU A 274 -13.53 4.92 -5.38
CA LEU A 274 -14.71 4.17 -5.86
C LEU A 274 -15.95 5.06 -6.07
N SER A 275 -16.14 6.08 -5.23
CA SER A 275 -17.28 7.02 -5.34
C SER A 275 -17.33 7.79 -6.67
N LYS A 276 -16.17 7.94 -7.34
CA LYS A 276 -16.03 8.63 -8.64
C LYS A 276 -16.47 7.74 -9.81
N HIS A 277 -16.59 6.43 -9.61
CA HIS A 277 -16.66 5.41 -10.66
C HIS A 277 -18.05 4.75 -10.79
N LYS A 278 -19.13 5.45 -10.45
CA LYS A 278 -20.54 4.97 -10.54
C LYS A 278 -20.92 4.40 -11.90
N LYS A 279 -20.27 4.86 -12.99
CA LYS A 279 -20.47 4.38 -14.36
C LYS A 279 -20.16 2.89 -14.56
N PHE A 280 -19.41 2.28 -13.65
CA PHE A 280 -19.12 0.83 -13.66
C PHE A 280 -20.05 0.02 -12.75
N GLY A 281 -21.20 0.58 -12.34
CA GLY A 281 -22.13 -0.10 -11.43
C GLY A 281 -21.67 -0.13 -9.97
N VAL A 282 -20.74 0.77 -9.61
CA VAL A 282 -20.23 0.93 -8.25
C VAL A 282 -21.23 1.70 -7.39
N LEU A 283 -21.64 1.11 -6.28
CA LEU A 283 -22.40 1.75 -5.21
C LEU A 283 -21.55 1.83 -3.94
N THR A 284 -21.33 3.05 -3.46
CA THR A 284 -20.63 3.30 -2.19
C THR A 284 -21.63 3.71 -1.12
N PHE A 285 -21.57 3.04 0.04
CA PHE A 285 -22.35 3.34 1.22
C PHE A 285 -21.41 3.72 2.37
N GLN A 286 -21.39 5.01 2.71
CA GLN A 286 -20.73 5.49 3.91
C GLN A 286 -21.65 5.24 5.10
N ALA A 287 -21.32 4.26 5.92
CA ALA A 287 -22.11 3.89 7.08
C ALA A 287 -21.79 4.78 8.30
N GLU A 288 -22.60 4.63 9.34
CA GLU A 288 -22.47 5.28 10.64
C GLU A 288 -21.30 4.71 11.47
N ASP A 289 -20.94 3.44 11.27
CA ASP A 289 -19.83 2.75 11.92
C ASP A 289 -19.35 1.54 11.09
N GLU A 290 -18.30 0.86 11.57
CA GLU A 290 -17.74 -0.32 10.90
C GLU A 290 -18.65 -1.55 10.90
N ILE A 291 -19.55 -1.68 11.88
CA ILE A 291 -20.50 -2.81 11.99
C ILE A 291 -21.56 -2.67 10.90
N ALA A 292 -22.21 -1.51 10.81
CA ALA A 292 -23.18 -1.19 9.78
C ALA A 292 -22.56 -1.29 8.37
N ALA A 293 -21.32 -0.83 8.20
CA ALA A 293 -20.59 -0.93 6.93
C ALA A 293 -20.44 -2.38 6.44
N VAL A 294 -19.98 -3.30 7.30
CA VAL A 294 -19.79 -4.71 6.89
C VAL A 294 -21.12 -5.46 6.78
N ALA A 295 -22.09 -5.16 7.63
CA ALA A 295 -23.43 -5.74 7.56
C ALA A 295 -24.13 -5.37 6.25
N ALA A 296 -24.01 -4.12 5.82
CA ALA A 296 -24.53 -3.68 4.52
C ALA A 296 -23.82 -4.38 3.34
N ALA A 297 -22.50 -4.56 3.41
CA ALA A 297 -21.74 -5.28 2.39
C ALA A 297 -22.12 -6.76 2.30
N LEU A 298 -22.29 -7.44 3.44
CA LEU A 298 -22.76 -8.82 3.47
C LEU A 298 -24.21 -8.93 2.96
N GLY A 299 -25.08 -7.99 3.33
CA GLY A 299 -26.45 -7.91 2.82
C GLY A 299 -26.51 -7.69 1.31
N ALA A 300 -25.61 -6.87 0.75
CA ALA A 300 -25.48 -6.70 -0.69
C ALA A 300 -25.06 -8.02 -1.38
N SER A 301 -24.16 -8.79 -0.76
CA SER A 301 -23.80 -10.13 -1.22
C SER A 301 -24.98 -11.10 -1.12
N TYR A 302 -25.77 -11.06 -0.07
CA TYR A 302 -27.01 -11.85 -0.05
C TYR A 302 -27.95 -11.49 -1.23
N GLY A 303 -28.02 -10.21 -1.59
CA GLY A 303 -28.78 -9.70 -2.73
C GLY A 303 -28.19 -9.93 -4.14
N GLY A 304 -27.06 -10.64 -4.26
CA GLY A 304 -26.43 -10.93 -5.55
C GLY A 304 -25.45 -9.88 -6.06
N ALA A 305 -25.04 -8.92 -5.23
CA ALA A 305 -23.98 -7.97 -5.56
C ALA A 305 -22.60 -8.48 -5.07
N LEU A 306 -21.52 -7.87 -5.55
CA LEU A 306 -20.20 -8.07 -4.97
C LEU A 306 -20.05 -7.17 -3.73
N GLY A 307 -20.25 -7.74 -2.54
CA GLY A 307 -20.07 -7.02 -1.28
C GLY A 307 -18.61 -6.88 -0.87
N VAL A 308 -18.20 -5.63 -0.65
CA VAL A 308 -16.86 -5.26 -0.22
C VAL A 308 -16.92 -4.29 0.94
N THR A 309 -15.98 -4.39 1.87
CA THR A 309 -15.76 -3.37 2.92
C THR A 309 -14.29 -3.02 3.00
N SER A 310 -13.96 -1.75 3.20
CA SER A 310 -12.57 -1.29 3.38
C SER A 310 -12.39 -0.69 4.77
N THR A 311 -11.29 -1.03 5.44
CA THR A 311 -11.03 -0.64 6.82
C THR A 311 -9.55 -0.78 7.20
N SER A 312 -9.24 -0.67 8.48
CA SER A 312 -7.93 -0.95 9.08
C SER A 312 -8.14 -1.68 10.42
N GLY A 313 -7.06 -2.10 11.11
CA GLY A 313 -7.09 -2.95 12.31
C GLY A 313 -8.25 -2.73 13.30
N PRO A 314 -8.52 -1.50 13.81
CA PRO A 314 -9.64 -1.26 14.74
C PRO A 314 -11.00 -1.61 14.16
N GLY A 315 -11.20 -1.34 12.88
CA GLY A 315 -12.43 -1.64 12.19
C GLY A 315 -12.57 -3.12 11.87
N VAL A 316 -11.48 -3.84 11.58
CA VAL A 316 -11.53 -5.32 11.47
C VAL A 316 -12.01 -5.94 12.77
N ALA A 317 -11.52 -5.48 13.92
CA ALA A 317 -11.97 -5.95 15.22
C ALA A 317 -13.48 -5.78 15.42
N LEU A 318 -14.05 -4.62 15.04
CA LEU A 318 -15.50 -4.36 15.11
C LEU A 318 -16.30 -5.22 14.12
N LYS A 319 -15.71 -5.57 12.97
CA LYS A 319 -16.37 -6.37 11.93
C LYS A 319 -16.39 -7.87 12.24
N GLY A 320 -15.63 -8.34 13.23
CA GLY A 320 -15.41 -9.76 13.53
C GLY A 320 -16.70 -10.60 13.62
N GLU A 321 -17.75 -10.07 14.25
CA GLU A 321 -19.05 -10.77 14.35
C GLU A 321 -19.70 -10.98 12.96
N THR A 322 -19.73 -9.94 12.12
CA THR A 322 -20.34 -10.04 10.79
C THR A 322 -19.49 -10.88 9.83
N ILE A 323 -18.16 -10.86 9.97
CA ILE A 323 -17.30 -11.78 9.21
C ILE A 323 -17.60 -13.23 9.63
N GLY A 324 -17.78 -13.49 10.93
CA GLY A 324 -18.26 -14.79 11.41
C GLY A 324 -19.63 -15.18 10.84
N LEU A 325 -20.55 -14.23 10.72
CA LEU A 325 -21.83 -14.44 10.04
C LEU A 325 -21.66 -14.78 8.55
N ALA A 326 -20.71 -14.15 7.84
CA ALA A 326 -20.40 -14.46 6.44
C ALA A 326 -19.85 -15.90 6.29
N VAL A 327 -19.02 -16.37 7.23
CA VAL A 327 -18.57 -17.78 7.28
C VAL A 327 -19.77 -18.72 7.46
N MET A 328 -20.68 -18.40 8.38
CA MET A 328 -21.84 -19.23 8.69
C MET A 328 -22.88 -19.27 7.55
N GLN A 329 -23.09 -18.13 6.89
CA GLN A 329 -23.99 -18.00 5.74
C GLN A 329 -23.38 -18.51 4.43
N GLU A 330 -22.05 -18.71 4.42
CA GLU A 330 -21.27 -19.12 3.26
C GLU A 330 -21.54 -18.21 2.06
N LEU A 331 -21.34 -16.90 2.28
CA LEU A 331 -21.49 -15.85 1.26
C LEU A 331 -20.13 -15.23 0.91
N PRO A 332 -19.95 -14.75 -0.33
CA PRO A 332 -18.77 -13.99 -0.70
C PRO A 332 -18.75 -12.68 0.08
N LEU A 333 -17.60 -12.31 0.62
CA LEU A 333 -17.37 -11.00 1.23
C LEU A 333 -15.89 -10.65 1.12
N VAL A 334 -15.55 -9.51 0.54
CA VAL A 334 -14.16 -9.03 0.51
C VAL A 334 -13.96 -7.97 1.59
N ILE A 335 -12.98 -8.19 2.47
CA ILE A 335 -12.60 -7.28 3.55
C ILE A 335 -11.20 -6.76 3.22
N CYS A 336 -11.11 -5.51 2.77
CA CYS A 336 -9.83 -4.84 2.54
C CYS A 336 -9.34 -4.25 3.87
N ASP A 337 -8.35 -4.91 4.48
CA ASP A 337 -7.68 -4.45 5.69
C ASP A 337 -6.38 -3.75 5.30
N ILE A 338 -6.39 -2.42 5.37
CA ILE A 338 -5.22 -1.61 5.07
C ILE A 338 -4.54 -1.30 6.40
N GLN A 339 -3.63 -2.19 6.77
CA GLN A 339 -3.01 -2.25 8.09
C GLN A 339 -2.27 -0.95 8.44
N ARG A 340 -2.29 -0.62 9.72
CA ARG A 340 -1.58 0.52 10.30
C ARG A 340 -1.07 0.13 11.69
N ALA A 341 -0.12 0.88 12.22
CA ALA A 341 0.47 0.59 13.52
C ALA A 341 -0.57 0.58 14.65
N GLY A 342 -0.62 -0.52 15.40
CA GLY A 342 -1.49 -0.74 16.55
C GLY A 342 -0.75 -0.64 17.89
N PRO A 343 -1.31 -1.19 18.99
CA PRO A 343 -2.69 -1.66 19.14
C PRO A 343 -3.69 -0.52 19.37
N SER A 344 -4.99 -0.84 19.40
CA SER A 344 -6.08 0.14 19.57
C SER A 344 -6.00 1.24 18.50
N THR A 345 -6.12 2.53 18.86
CA THR A 345 -5.93 3.63 17.90
C THR A 345 -4.54 3.58 17.25
N GLY A 346 -3.52 3.18 18.02
CA GLY A 346 -2.13 3.07 17.60
C GLY A 346 -1.57 4.36 17.01
N MET A 347 -0.87 4.25 15.88
CA MET A 347 -0.37 5.38 15.10
C MET A 347 -1.02 5.37 13.70
N PRO A 348 -2.16 6.06 13.51
CA PRO A 348 -2.97 5.93 12.29
C PRO A 348 -2.26 6.22 10.96
N THR A 349 -1.20 7.03 10.99
CA THR A 349 -0.41 7.43 9.82
C THR A 349 0.85 6.59 9.60
N LYS A 350 1.07 5.56 10.42
CA LYS A 350 2.27 4.71 10.37
C LYS A 350 1.94 3.31 9.90
N THR A 351 2.83 2.74 9.09
CA THR A 351 2.67 1.39 8.54
C THR A 351 3.06 0.33 9.56
N GLU A 352 2.38 -0.80 9.53
CA GLU A 352 2.70 -2.00 10.30
C GLU A 352 1.99 -3.21 9.68
N GLN A 353 2.46 -4.43 9.93
CA GLN A 353 1.87 -5.67 9.43
C GLN A 353 1.43 -6.57 10.59
N ALA A 354 0.74 -5.98 11.57
CA ALA A 354 0.43 -6.65 12.84
C ALA A 354 -0.98 -7.26 12.92
N ASP A 355 -1.74 -7.28 11.81
CA ASP A 355 -3.13 -7.76 11.83
C ASP A 355 -3.29 -9.21 11.32
N LEU A 356 -2.22 -9.91 10.92
CA LEU A 356 -2.30 -11.29 10.38
C LEU A 356 -2.97 -12.27 11.36
N ASN A 357 -2.59 -12.26 12.63
CA ASN A 357 -3.23 -13.13 13.63
C ASN A 357 -4.71 -12.79 13.83
N MET A 358 -5.09 -11.51 13.77
CA MET A 358 -6.49 -11.10 13.82
C MET A 358 -7.24 -11.51 12.55
N ALA A 359 -6.60 -11.46 11.39
CA ALA A 359 -7.16 -11.94 10.14
C ALA A 359 -7.41 -13.46 10.17
N LEU A 360 -6.52 -14.23 10.78
CA LEU A 360 -6.63 -15.69 10.91
C LEU A 360 -7.61 -16.13 12.00
N TYR A 361 -7.60 -15.45 13.15
CA TYR A 361 -8.22 -15.96 14.39
C TYR A 361 -9.11 -14.94 15.12
N GLY A 362 -9.37 -13.75 14.56
CA GLY A 362 -10.14 -12.68 15.21
C GLY A 362 -11.66 -12.89 15.28
N ARG A 363 -12.14 -14.11 15.07
CA ARG A 363 -13.57 -14.49 15.05
C ARG A 363 -13.83 -15.56 16.10
N HIS A 364 -15.05 -15.63 16.62
CA HIS A 364 -15.42 -16.65 17.60
C HIS A 364 -15.72 -18.00 16.91
N GLY A 365 -15.40 -19.10 17.61
CA GLY A 365 -15.60 -20.47 17.11
C GLY A 365 -14.65 -20.84 15.96
N GLU A 366 -14.86 -22.03 15.39
CA GLU A 366 -14.16 -22.50 14.19
C GLU A 366 -14.67 -21.74 12.95
N SER A 367 -14.06 -20.59 12.68
CA SER A 367 -14.54 -19.61 11.69
C SER A 367 -13.45 -19.29 10.66
N PRO A 368 -13.20 -20.21 9.70
CA PRO A 368 -12.14 -20.06 8.72
C PRO A 368 -12.47 -18.98 7.69
N ALA A 369 -11.47 -18.22 7.28
CA ALA A 369 -11.56 -17.21 6.23
C ALA A 369 -10.30 -17.27 5.37
N ALA A 370 -10.42 -16.96 4.08
CA ALA A 370 -9.23 -16.86 3.24
C ALA A 370 -8.50 -15.55 3.55
N VAL A 371 -7.16 -15.57 3.48
CA VAL A 371 -6.32 -14.40 3.74
C VAL A 371 -5.29 -14.29 2.63
N ILE A 372 -5.25 -13.13 1.97
CA ILE A 372 -4.23 -12.80 0.98
C ILE A 372 -3.60 -11.44 1.29
N ALA A 373 -2.39 -11.19 0.80
CA ALA A 373 -1.69 -9.92 0.95
C ALA A 373 -1.17 -9.39 -0.39
N ALA A 374 -1.21 -8.07 -0.56
CA ALA A 374 -0.60 -7.38 -1.70
C ALA A 374 0.89 -7.12 -1.45
N SER A 375 1.75 -7.24 -2.47
CA SER A 375 3.20 -7.11 -2.30
C SER A 375 3.78 -5.73 -2.66
N SER A 376 3.08 -4.95 -3.50
CA SER A 376 3.51 -3.63 -3.97
C SER A 376 2.30 -2.72 -4.25
N PRO A 377 2.48 -1.39 -4.42
CA PRO A 377 1.40 -0.49 -4.78
C PRO A 377 0.63 -0.92 -6.04
N SER A 378 1.29 -1.34 -7.12
CA SER A 378 0.59 -1.81 -8.31
C SER A 378 -0.03 -3.19 -8.12
N ASP A 379 0.60 -4.05 -7.31
CA ASP A 379 0.08 -5.39 -7.00
C ASP A 379 -1.26 -5.37 -6.26
N CYS A 380 -1.57 -4.30 -5.53
CA CYS A 380 -2.89 -4.10 -4.92
C CYS A 380 -4.06 -4.27 -5.92
N PHE A 381 -3.84 -3.97 -7.21
CA PHE A 381 -4.81 -4.23 -8.28
C PHE A 381 -5.05 -5.73 -8.48
N TYR A 382 -3.98 -6.52 -8.58
CA TYR A 382 -4.06 -7.97 -8.82
C TYR A 382 -4.49 -8.74 -7.57
N ALA A 383 -4.08 -8.30 -6.39
CA ALA A 383 -4.56 -8.83 -5.13
C ALA A 383 -6.09 -8.68 -5.01
N ALA A 384 -6.64 -7.51 -5.38
CA ALA A 384 -8.10 -7.31 -5.36
C ALA A 384 -8.85 -8.23 -6.34
N LEU A 385 -8.31 -8.43 -7.55
CA LEU A 385 -8.85 -9.42 -8.50
C LEU A 385 -8.86 -10.83 -7.91
N GLU A 386 -7.75 -11.23 -7.29
CA GLU A 386 -7.61 -12.55 -6.68
C GLU A 386 -8.55 -12.74 -5.48
N ALA A 387 -8.69 -11.73 -4.61
CA ALA A 387 -9.62 -11.78 -3.49
C ALA A 387 -11.06 -11.96 -3.95
N VAL A 388 -11.48 -11.21 -4.97
CA VAL A 388 -12.83 -11.32 -5.51
C VAL A 388 -13.04 -12.69 -6.15
N ARG A 389 -12.08 -13.18 -6.95
CA ARG A 389 -12.13 -14.53 -7.54
C ARG A 389 -12.34 -15.59 -6.45
N ILE A 390 -11.50 -15.60 -5.42
CA ILE A 390 -11.62 -16.55 -4.30
C ILE A 390 -12.97 -16.41 -3.60
N ALA A 391 -13.37 -15.18 -3.25
CA ALA A 391 -14.59 -14.92 -2.50
C ALA A 391 -15.81 -15.46 -3.24
N VAL A 392 -15.94 -15.18 -4.54
CA VAL A 392 -17.06 -15.65 -5.33
C VAL A 392 -16.95 -17.16 -5.60
N THR A 393 -15.83 -17.68 -6.09
CA THR A 393 -15.69 -19.11 -6.43
C THR A 393 -16.01 -20.02 -5.24
N TYR A 394 -15.47 -19.70 -4.06
CA TYR A 394 -15.59 -20.55 -2.87
C TYR A 394 -16.70 -20.13 -1.92
N ARG A 395 -17.37 -18.99 -2.17
CA ARG A 395 -18.42 -18.43 -1.30
C ARG A 395 -17.94 -18.33 0.16
N VAL A 396 -16.81 -17.65 0.34
CA VAL A 396 -16.14 -17.43 1.63
C VAL A 396 -15.83 -15.94 1.83
N PRO A 397 -15.70 -15.48 3.08
CA PRO A 397 -15.05 -14.20 3.34
C PRO A 397 -13.56 -14.29 3.02
N VAL A 398 -13.03 -13.23 2.39
CA VAL A 398 -11.62 -13.07 2.05
C VAL A 398 -11.10 -11.77 2.66
N LEU A 399 -10.09 -11.87 3.52
CA LEU A 399 -9.35 -10.71 3.99
C LEU A 399 -8.20 -10.43 3.02
N LEU A 400 -8.24 -9.25 2.41
CA LEU A 400 -7.15 -8.72 1.60
C LEU A 400 -6.35 -7.74 2.45
N LEU A 401 -5.13 -8.14 2.80
CA LEU A 401 -4.19 -7.36 3.59
C LEU A 401 -3.37 -6.45 2.68
N SER A 402 -3.46 -5.15 2.95
CA SER A 402 -2.50 -4.14 2.51
C SER A 402 -1.94 -3.45 3.76
N ASP A 403 -1.18 -2.37 3.59
CA ASP A 403 -0.69 -1.57 4.71
C ASP A 403 -0.47 -0.11 4.30
N GLY A 404 -0.26 0.75 5.29
CA GLY A 404 -0.05 2.18 5.07
C GLY A 404 1.14 2.52 4.16
N TYR A 405 2.11 1.62 4.01
CA TYR A 405 3.24 1.81 3.10
C TYR A 405 2.83 1.58 1.65
N LEU A 406 2.12 0.49 1.35
CA LEU A 406 1.60 0.24 0.00
C LEU A 406 0.50 1.23 -0.38
N ALA A 407 -0.40 1.52 0.55
CA ALA A 407 -1.57 2.38 0.33
C ALA A 407 -1.20 3.76 -0.20
N ASN A 408 -0.15 4.36 0.39
CA ASN A 408 0.33 5.70 0.09
C ASN A 408 1.50 5.72 -0.90
N GLY A 409 2.30 4.65 -0.95
CA GLY A 409 3.40 4.52 -1.91
C GLY A 409 2.90 4.46 -3.34
N SER A 410 3.73 4.89 -4.28
CA SER A 410 3.44 4.83 -5.71
C SER A 410 4.59 4.21 -6.50
N GLU A 411 4.25 3.56 -7.60
CA GLU A 411 5.19 3.00 -8.56
C GLU A 411 4.61 3.05 -9.99
N PRO A 412 5.46 2.95 -11.03
CA PRO A 412 5.00 2.81 -12.41
C PRO A 412 4.23 1.51 -12.59
N TRP A 413 2.95 1.62 -12.94
CA TRP A 413 2.09 0.49 -13.24
C TRP A 413 1.85 0.36 -14.74
N ARG A 414 2.23 -0.80 -15.28
CA ARG A 414 1.91 -1.19 -16.65
C ARG A 414 0.43 -1.50 -16.75
N LEU A 415 -0.28 -0.75 -17.58
CA LEU A 415 -1.72 -0.93 -17.75
C LEU A 415 -2.03 -2.31 -18.35
N PRO A 416 -2.80 -3.17 -17.67
CA PRO A 416 -3.26 -4.42 -18.26
C PRO A 416 -4.33 -4.13 -19.31
N LYS A 417 -4.44 -5.01 -20.32
CA LYS A 417 -5.62 -4.99 -21.18
C LYS A 417 -6.75 -5.71 -20.46
N VAL A 418 -7.95 -5.13 -20.48
CA VAL A 418 -9.13 -5.72 -19.82
C VAL A 418 -9.42 -7.14 -20.33
N ALA A 419 -9.22 -7.39 -21.63
CA ALA A 419 -9.40 -8.71 -22.23
C ALA A 419 -8.37 -9.76 -21.79
N GLU A 420 -7.23 -9.34 -21.24
CA GLU A 420 -6.18 -10.23 -20.70
C GLU A 420 -6.40 -10.53 -19.21
N LEU A 421 -7.38 -9.87 -18.56
CA LEU A 421 -7.70 -10.13 -17.17
C LEU A 421 -8.45 -11.47 -17.03
N PRO A 422 -8.19 -12.23 -15.94
CA PRO A 422 -8.87 -13.49 -15.71
C PRO A 422 -10.39 -13.29 -15.71
N GLU A 423 -11.09 -14.27 -16.28
CA GLU A 423 -12.54 -14.34 -16.15
C GLU A 423 -12.91 -14.78 -14.73
N ILE A 424 -13.97 -14.20 -14.18
CA ILE A 424 -14.47 -14.54 -12.86
C ILE A 424 -15.88 -15.06 -13.05
N THR A 425 -16.05 -16.38 -13.07
CA THR A 425 -17.36 -17.00 -13.28
C THR A 425 -18.20 -16.92 -12.01
N VAL A 426 -19.46 -16.49 -12.15
CA VAL A 426 -20.42 -16.43 -11.06
C VAL A 426 -21.72 -17.11 -11.48
N ASP A 427 -21.99 -18.26 -10.89
CA ASP A 427 -23.22 -19.00 -11.14
C ASP A 427 -24.22 -18.80 -10.01
N PHE A 428 -25.35 -18.17 -10.34
CA PHE A 428 -26.51 -18.10 -9.44
C PHE A 428 -27.37 -19.34 -9.61
N ALA A 429 -27.93 -19.84 -8.50
CA ALA A 429 -28.94 -20.88 -8.55
C ALA A 429 -30.22 -20.32 -9.21
N THR A 430 -30.78 -21.08 -10.15
CA THR A 430 -31.96 -20.70 -10.94
C THR A 430 -33.10 -21.72 -10.88
N ALA A 431 -32.86 -22.90 -10.31
CA ALA A 431 -33.83 -24.00 -10.22
C ALA A 431 -33.58 -24.88 -8.98
N HIS A 432 -34.54 -25.74 -8.67
CA HIS A 432 -34.39 -26.79 -7.67
C HIS A 432 -33.17 -27.67 -7.99
N ASN A 433 -32.50 -28.15 -6.95
CA ASN A 433 -31.25 -28.92 -7.04
C ASN A 433 -31.29 -30.22 -6.23
N HIS A 434 -32.45 -30.57 -5.67
CA HIS A 434 -32.67 -31.80 -4.94
C HIS A 434 -33.98 -32.46 -5.37
N GLU A 435 -33.97 -33.78 -5.49
CA GLU A 435 -35.14 -34.62 -5.77
C GLU A 435 -35.38 -35.56 -4.58
N ASN A 436 -36.57 -35.45 -3.99
CA ASN A 436 -37.01 -36.29 -2.89
C ASN A 436 -37.40 -37.69 -3.37
N PRO A 437 -37.45 -38.70 -2.47
CA PRO A 437 -37.87 -40.06 -2.83
C PRO A 437 -39.28 -40.17 -3.42
N ASP A 438 -40.15 -39.18 -3.20
CA ASP A 438 -41.51 -39.12 -3.74
C ASP A 438 -41.59 -38.43 -5.12
N GLY A 439 -40.45 -38.04 -5.70
CA GLY A 439 -40.34 -37.35 -6.98
C GLY A 439 -40.63 -35.84 -6.91
N SER A 440 -40.90 -35.28 -5.72
CA SER A 440 -40.94 -33.83 -5.55
C SER A 440 -39.53 -33.25 -5.62
N THR A 441 -39.40 -32.02 -6.11
CA THR A 441 -38.11 -31.32 -6.17
C THR A 441 -38.13 -30.12 -5.26
N GLU A 442 -36.98 -29.79 -4.68
CA GLU A 442 -36.80 -28.62 -3.82
C GLU A 442 -35.40 -28.02 -3.97
N PHE A 443 -35.21 -26.83 -3.41
CA PHE A 443 -33.92 -26.16 -3.35
C PHE A 443 -33.24 -26.40 -2.00
N TRP A 444 -32.07 -27.02 -2.03
CA TRP A 444 -31.17 -27.22 -0.90
C TRP A 444 -30.07 -26.15 -0.91
N PRO A 445 -30.16 -25.14 -0.02
CA PRO A 445 -29.25 -24.00 -0.02
C PRO A 445 -27.84 -24.33 0.49
N TYR A 446 -27.61 -25.50 1.09
CA TYR A 446 -26.29 -25.97 1.54
C TYR A 446 -25.87 -27.26 0.82
N LEU A 447 -26.43 -27.53 -0.37
CA LEU A 447 -25.88 -28.58 -1.24
C LEU A 447 -24.44 -28.21 -1.64
N ARG A 448 -23.52 -29.17 -1.60
CA ARG A 448 -22.10 -28.92 -1.83
C ARG A 448 -21.73 -29.10 -3.29
N ASP A 449 -21.09 -28.09 -3.86
CA ASP A 449 -20.37 -28.25 -5.11
C ASP A 449 -19.21 -29.25 -4.92
N PRO A 450 -19.06 -30.27 -5.78
CA PRO A 450 -18.07 -31.33 -5.56
C PRO A 450 -16.62 -30.86 -5.71
N GLU A 451 -16.39 -29.76 -6.42
CA GLU A 451 -15.05 -29.22 -6.64
C GLU A 451 -14.70 -28.21 -5.56
N THR A 452 -15.55 -27.21 -5.34
CA THR A 452 -15.27 -26.06 -4.47
C THR A 452 -15.82 -26.21 -3.05
N LEU A 453 -16.74 -27.15 -2.81
CA LEU A 453 -17.57 -27.26 -1.60
C LEU A 453 -18.47 -26.03 -1.34
N ALA A 454 -18.50 -25.08 -2.27
CA ALA A 454 -19.36 -23.92 -2.20
C ALA A 454 -20.83 -24.34 -2.25
N ARG A 455 -21.65 -23.57 -1.54
CA ARG A 455 -23.11 -23.70 -1.63
C ARG A 455 -23.66 -22.92 -2.84
N PRO A 456 -24.82 -23.34 -3.39
CA PRO A 456 -25.54 -22.55 -4.37
C PRO A 456 -25.92 -21.16 -3.82
N TRP A 457 -25.73 -20.13 -4.63
CA TRP A 457 -26.11 -18.75 -4.32
C TRP A 457 -27.38 -18.40 -5.07
N ALA A 458 -28.51 -18.36 -4.37
CA ALA A 458 -29.79 -17.93 -4.93
C ALA A 458 -30.05 -16.47 -4.54
N ILE A 459 -30.47 -15.66 -5.52
CA ILE A 459 -30.86 -14.26 -5.29
C ILE A 459 -32.28 -14.22 -4.70
N PRO A 460 -32.53 -13.44 -3.63
CA PRO A 460 -33.87 -13.25 -3.11
C PRO A 460 -34.85 -12.78 -4.18
N GLY A 461 -36.02 -13.42 -4.24
CA GLY A 461 -37.05 -13.16 -5.25
C GLY A 461 -37.03 -14.10 -6.46
N THR A 462 -36.03 -14.99 -6.59
CA THR A 462 -36.06 -16.07 -7.58
C THR A 462 -37.12 -17.12 -7.21
N PRO A 463 -38.15 -17.35 -8.06
CA PRO A 463 -39.23 -18.28 -7.75
C PRO A 463 -38.75 -19.72 -7.51
N GLY A 464 -39.28 -20.39 -6.47
CA GLY A 464 -38.96 -21.77 -6.14
C GLY A 464 -37.64 -21.97 -5.38
N LEU A 465 -36.88 -20.90 -5.13
CA LEU A 465 -35.62 -20.96 -4.37
C LEU A 465 -35.75 -20.30 -3.00
N GLU A 466 -36.96 -20.27 -2.42
CA GLU A 466 -37.20 -19.71 -1.11
C GLU A 466 -36.37 -20.43 -0.05
N HIS A 467 -35.44 -19.72 0.59
CA HIS A 467 -34.52 -20.31 1.55
C HIS A 467 -34.19 -19.34 2.70
N ARG A 468 -33.64 -19.89 3.79
CA ARG A 468 -33.25 -19.11 4.98
C ARG A 468 -31.83 -19.44 5.39
N ILE A 469 -30.91 -18.51 5.14
CA ILE A 469 -29.57 -18.51 5.75
C ILE A 469 -29.52 -17.56 6.94
N GLY A 470 -28.60 -17.80 7.88
CA GLY A 470 -28.51 -17.04 9.12
C GLY A 470 -27.32 -17.49 9.96
N GLY A 471 -27.21 -16.95 11.19
CA GLY A 471 -26.09 -17.24 12.09
C GLY A 471 -26.23 -18.52 12.93
N ILE A 472 -27.37 -19.20 12.91
CA ILE A 472 -27.59 -20.46 13.65
C ILE A 472 -27.16 -21.64 12.78
N GLU A 473 -26.52 -22.64 13.40
CA GLU A 473 -26.05 -23.87 12.72
C GLU A 473 -27.12 -24.50 11.82
N LYS A 474 -26.66 -24.95 10.65
CA LYS A 474 -27.51 -25.43 9.57
C LYS A 474 -27.28 -26.90 9.30
N ALA A 475 -28.36 -27.62 9.00
CA ALA A 475 -28.28 -28.97 8.48
C ALA A 475 -27.59 -28.96 7.11
N ASP A 476 -26.63 -29.86 6.91
CA ASP A 476 -26.01 -30.05 5.60
C ASP A 476 -27.08 -30.37 4.53
N GLY A 477 -26.90 -29.84 3.32
CA GLY A 477 -27.91 -29.87 2.27
C GLY A 477 -29.08 -28.92 2.52
N THR A 478 -30.06 -29.32 3.34
CA THR A 478 -31.36 -28.62 3.47
C THR A 478 -31.27 -27.19 4.01
N GLY A 479 -30.25 -26.86 4.79
CA GLY A 479 -30.13 -25.54 5.42
C GLY A 479 -31.14 -25.24 6.54
N ASN A 480 -31.87 -26.26 7.02
CA ASN A 480 -32.71 -26.15 8.21
C ASN A 480 -31.88 -25.93 9.46
N ILE A 481 -32.47 -25.40 10.54
CA ILE A 481 -31.76 -25.27 11.82
C ILE A 481 -31.45 -26.68 12.35
N SER A 482 -30.21 -26.91 12.76
CA SER A 482 -29.78 -28.16 13.37
C SER A 482 -28.99 -27.90 14.66
N TYR A 483 -29.31 -28.66 15.69
CA TYR A 483 -28.55 -28.72 16.95
C TYR A 483 -27.92 -30.11 17.15
N ASP A 484 -27.97 -30.95 16.12
CA ASP A 484 -27.40 -32.29 16.17
C ASP A 484 -25.86 -32.21 16.23
N PRO A 485 -25.21 -32.87 17.21
CA PRO A 485 -23.75 -32.80 17.37
C PRO A 485 -22.97 -33.34 16.16
N ALA A 486 -23.46 -34.38 15.48
CA ALA A 486 -22.77 -34.94 14.32
C ALA A 486 -22.88 -34.01 13.11
N ASN A 487 -24.03 -33.36 12.92
CA ASN A 487 -24.18 -32.31 11.93
C ASN A 487 -23.24 -31.12 12.21
N HIS A 488 -23.14 -30.69 13.48
CA HIS A 488 -22.24 -29.59 13.84
C HIS A 488 -20.77 -29.93 13.51
N ASP A 489 -20.27 -31.10 13.89
CA ASP A 489 -18.91 -31.55 13.52
C ASP A 489 -18.72 -31.58 12.00
N THR A 490 -19.68 -32.14 11.27
CA THR A 490 -19.65 -32.21 9.79
C THR A 490 -19.55 -30.81 9.17
N MET A 491 -20.44 -29.89 9.57
CA MET A 491 -20.51 -28.55 9.01
C MET A 491 -19.28 -27.69 9.36
N VAL A 492 -18.72 -27.86 10.57
CA VAL A 492 -17.45 -27.24 10.96
C VAL A 492 -16.32 -27.70 10.03
N ARG A 493 -16.19 -29.01 9.82
CA ARG A 493 -15.16 -29.57 8.93
C ARG A 493 -15.36 -29.16 7.47
N LEU A 494 -16.60 -29.09 6.99
CA LEU A 494 -16.91 -28.66 5.63
C LEU A 494 -16.51 -27.20 5.40
N ARG A 495 -16.80 -26.30 6.34
CA ARG A 495 -16.39 -24.89 6.24
C ARG A 495 -14.86 -24.73 6.20
N GLN A 496 -14.14 -25.52 7.00
CA GLN A 496 -12.67 -25.56 6.97
C GLN A 496 -12.15 -26.14 5.64
N ALA A 497 -12.66 -27.31 5.23
CA ALA A 497 -12.27 -27.97 3.99
C ALA A 497 -12.50 -27.09 2.76
N LYS A 498 -13.54 -26.26 2.77
CA LYS A 498 -13.83 -25.27 1.72
C LYS A 498 -12.77 -24.18 1.62
N VAL A 499 -12.23 -23.70 2.74
CA VAL A 499 -11.10 -22.75 2.72
C VAL A 499 -9.82 -23.46 2.30
N ASP A 500 -9.57 -24.67 2.80
CA ASP A 500 -8.38 -25.46 2.41
C ASP A 500 -8.38 -25.82 0.92
N ALA A 501 -9.57 -26.06 0.35
CA ALA A 501 -9.76 -26.38 -1.06
C ALA A 501 -9.20 -25.32 -2.01
N ILE A 502 -9.13 -24.05 -1.58
CA ILE A 502 -8.55 -22.93 -2.35
C ILE A 502 -7.10 -23.23 -2.73
N ALA A 503 -6.36 -23.98 -1.91
CA ALA A 503 -4.96 -24.32 -2.17
C ALA A 503 -4.74 -25.08 -3.49
N ARG A 504 -5.78 -25.73 -4.03
CA ARG A 504 -5.73 -26.47 -5.31
C ARG A 504 -5.78 -25.53 -6.53
N ASP A 505 -6.30 -24.32 -6.34
CA ASP A 505 -6.59 -23.35 -7.40
C ASP A 505 -5.68 -22.12 -7.33
N ILE A 506 -4.64 -22.15 -6.49
CA ILE A 506 -3.64 -21.10 -6.37
C ILE A 506 -2.28 -21.63 -6.83
N PRO A 507 -1.43 -20.77 -7.41
CA PRO A 507 -0.13 -21.20 -7.88
C PRO A 507 0.78 -21.63 -6.73
N ASP A 508 1.72 -22.52 -7.04
CA ASP A 508 2.81 -22.87 -6.15
C ASP A 508 3.65 -21.64 -5.76
N LEU A 509 4.19 -21.67 -4.54
CA LEU A 509 5.17 -20.70 -4.08
C LEU A 509 6.47 -20.87 -4.87
N VAL A 510 6.91 -19.80 -5.52
CA VAL A 510 8.14 -19.78 -6.31
C VAL A 510 9.25 -19.10 -5.53
N ALA A 511 10.39 -19.77 -5.39
CA ALA A 511 11.62 -19.14 -4.92
C ALA A 511 12.38 -18.53 -6.11
N ASP A 512 12.74 -17.26 -5.98
CA ASP A 512 13.76 -16.61 -6.78
C ASP A 512 15.13 -17.02 -6.23
N ASP A 513 15.72 -18.04 -6.84
CA ASP A 513 17.07 -18.53 -6.60
C ASP A 513 17.78 -18.77 -7.95
N PRO A 514 18.36 -17.71 -8.55
CA PRO A 514 18.99 -17.82 -9.86
C PRO A 514 20.26 -18.66 -9.84
N SER A 515 20.88 -18.86 -8.67
CA SER A 515 22.08 -19.68 -8.52
C SER A 515 21.75 -21.17 -8.43
N GLY A 516 20.62 -21.52 -7.81
CA GLY A 516 20.31 -22.89 -7.39
C GLY A 516 21.22 -23.42 -6.27
N GLU A 517 22.09 -22.56 -5.72
CA GLU A 517 23.09 -22.88 -4.70
C GLU A 517 22.81 -22.19 -3.36
N ALA A 518 21.72 -21.42 -3.26
CA ALA A 518 21.40 -20.71 -2.03
C ALA A 518 21.00 -21.69 -0.92
N ARG A 519 21.59 -21.51 0.27
CA ARG A 519 21.27 -22.30 1.47
C ARG A 519 20.33 -21.56 2.43
N VAL A 520 20.17 -20.25 2.23
CA VAL A 520 19.28 -19.38 3.02
C VAL A 520 18.14 -18.89 2.12
N LEU A 521 16.91 -19.06 2.60
CA LEU A 521 15.71 -18.50 2.00
C LEU A 521 15.16 -17.36 2.86
N VAL A 522 14.94 -16.21 2.25
CA VAL A 522 14.19 -15.11 2.86
C VAL A 522 12.75 -15.18 2.38
N LEU A 523 11.82 -15.41 3.30
CA LEU A 523 10.40 -15.50 3.00
C LEU A 523 9.67 -14.26 3.49
N GLY A 524 9.10 -13.50 2.57
CA GLY A 524 8.33 -12.29 2.87
C GLY A 524 6.83 -12.43 2.66
N TRP A 525 6.09 -11.45 3.16
CA TRP A 525 4.69 -11.21 2.83
C TRP A 525 4.36 -9.71 2.92
N GLY A 526 3.34 -9.27 2.17
CA GLY A 526 2.92 -7.87 2.16
C GLY A 526 4.01 -6.90 1.66
N SER A 527 4.06 -5.69 2.22
CA SER A 527 5.06 -4.66 1.86
C SER A 527 6.53 -5.01 2.09
N THR A 528 6.85 -6.10 2.79
CA THR A 528 8.25 -6.54 2.94
C THR A 528 8.88 -6.99 1.62
N TYR A 529 8.09 -7.25 0.57
CA TYR A 529 8.58 -7.66 -0.75
C TYR A 529 9.70 -6.76 -1.26
N GLY A 530 9.46 -5.45 -1.26
CA GLY A 530 10.39 -4.47 -1.81
C GLY A 530 11.72 -4.42 -1.06
N PRO A 531 11.71 -4.20 0.26
CA PRO A 531 12.91 -4.22 1.10
C PRO A 531 13.68 -5.54 1.04
N ILE A 532 12.99 -6.68 1.07
CA ILE A 532 13.63 -8.01 0.95
C ILE A 532 14.33 -8.13 -0.41
N GLY A 533 13.63 -7.83 -1.51
CA GLY A 533 14.20 -7.93 -2.85
C GLY A 533 15.40 -7.02 -3.06
N ALA A 534 15.36 -5.80 -2.50
CA ALA A 534 16.48 -4.88 -2.55
C ALA A 534 17.70 -5.38 -1.74
N ALA A 535 17.48 -5.91 -0.53
CA ALA A 535 18.55 -6.45 0.30
C ALA A 535 19.18 -7.72 -0.31
N VAL A 536 18.35 -8.64 -0.79
CA VAL A 536 18.76 -9.87 -1.48
C VAL A 536 19.58 -9.56 -2.71
N ARG A 537 19.18 -8.55 -3.50
CA ARG A 537 19.96 -8.10 -4.67
C ARG A 537 21.36 -7.62 -4.26
N ARG A 538 21.48 -6.79 -3.22
CA ARG A 538 22.78 -6.31 -2.73
C ARG A 538 23.69 -7.43 -2.20
N ILE A 539 23.13 -8.38 -1.46
CA ILE A 539 23.88 -9.54 -0.95
C ILE A 539 24.41 -10.39 -2.12
N ARG A 540 23.59 -10.61 -3.15
CA ARG A 540 24.00 -11.32 -4.38
C ARG A 540 25.09 -10.56 -5.14
N ASP A 541 24.96 -9.24 -5.26
CA ASP A 541 25.98 -8.38 -5.90
C ASP A 541 27.32 -8.43 -5.16
N ASN A 542 27.31 -8.68 -3.84
CA ASN A 542 28.49 -8.92 -3.02
C ASN A 542 29.03 -10.38 -3.12
N GLY A 543 28.45 -11.23 -3.97
CA GLY A 543 28.92 -12.58 -4.26
C GLY A 543 28.38 -13.67 -3.34
N HIS A 544 27.34 -13.39 -2.54
CA HIS A 544 26.75 -14.35 -1.62
C HIS A 544 25.43 -14.93 -2.16
N PRO A 545 25.30 -16.27 -2.32
CA PRO A 545 24.06 -16.88 -2.79
C PRO A 545 22.99 -16.87 -1.68
N ILE A 546 21.83 -16.30 -2.00
CA ILE A 546 20.67 -16.22 -1.11
C ILE A 546 19.40 -16.28 -1.96
N ALA A 547 18.38 -17.02 -1.51
CA ALA A 547 17.09 -17.14 -2.17
C ALA A 547 16.05 -16.22 -1.52
N GLN A 548 15.03 -15.86 -2.28
CA GLN A 548 13.85 -15.19 -1.73
C GLN A 548 12.56 -15.82 -2.25
N ALA A 549 11.50 -15.81 -1.45
CA ALA A 549 10.15 -16.15 -1.86
C ALA A 549 9.17 -15.19 -1.19
N HIS A 550 7.98 -15.01 -1.79
CA HIS A 550 6.99 -14.08 -1.26
C HIS A 550 5.58 -14.66 -1.30
N LEU A 551 4.90 -14.64 -0.15
CA LEU A 551 3.54 -15.17 -0.02
C LEU A 551 2.50 -14.11 -0.37
N ARG A 552 1.70 -14.39 -1.41
CA ARG A 552 0.42 -13.72 -1.65
C ARG A 552 -0.68 -14.35 -0.81
N HIS A 553 -0.76 -15.67 -0.79
CA HIS A 553 -1.80 -16.43 -0.09
C HIS A 553 -1.27 -16.85 1.28
N LEU A 554 -1.91 -16.35 2.34
CA LEU A 554 -1.54 -16.60 3.72
C LEU A 554 -2.47 -17.62 4.39
N ASN A 555 -3.73 -17.68 3.93
CA ASN A 555 -4.65 -18.76 4.28
C ASN A 555 -5.61 -19.09 3.12
N PRO A 556 -5.60 -20.32 2.59
CA PRO A 556 -4.56 -21.32 2.82
C PRO A 556 -3.21 -20.88 2.22
N LEU A 557 -2.13 -21.49 2.69
CA LEU A 557 -0.80 -21.35 2.07
C LEU A 557 -0.73 -22.18 0.77
N PRO A 558 0.13 -21.81 -0.20
CA PRO A 558 0.40 -22.65 -1.37
C PRO A 558 0.79 -24.09 -0.97
N ALA A 559 0.31 -25.08 -1.73
CA ALA A 559 0.45 -26.50 -1.35
C ALA A 559 1.91 -26.94 -1.20
N ASN A 560 2.81 -26.40 -2.02
CA ASN A 560 4.24 -26.71 -1.97
C ASN A 560 5.02 -25.98 -0.87
N THR A 561 4.38 -25.15 -0.04
CA THR A 561 5.09 -24.28 0.93
C THR A 561 6.02 -25.08 1.83
N GLU A 562 5.54 -26.17 2.45
CA GLU A 562 6.38 -26.98 3.34
C GLU A 562 7.61 -27.54 2.62
N ALA A 563 7.42 -28.11 1.44
CA ALA A 563 8.49 -28.71 0.66
C ALA A 563 9.54 -27.68 0.27
N LEU A 564 9.12 -26.48 -0.14
CA LEU A 564 10.03 -25.38 -0.46
C LEU A 564 10.80 -24.90 0.78
N LEU A 565 10.13 -24.71 1.92
CA LEU A 565 10.82 -24.25 3.13
C LEU A 565 11.86 -25.27 3.61
N ARG A 566 11.60 -26.58 3.44
CA ARG A 566 12.54 -27.65 3.79
C ARG A 566 13.72 -27.80 2.82
N SER A 567 13.64 -27.22 1.61
CA SER A 567 14.74 -27.31 0.64
C SER A 567 15.89 -26.34 0.94
N TYR A 568 15.75 -25.49 1.95
CA TYR A 568 16.77 -24.55 2.40
C TYR A 568 17.17 -24.85 3.85
N ASP A 569 18.44 -24.65 4.19
CA ASP A 569 18.98 -24.95 5.52
C ASP A 569 18.49 -23.95 6.57
N LYS A 570 18.29 -22.70 6.16
CA LYS A 570 17.75 -21.63 6.99
C LYS A 570 16.65 -20.88 6.25
N VAL A 571 15.54 -20.64 6.95
CA VAL A 571 14.45 -19.79 6.49
C VAL A 571 14.39 -18.58 7.40
N VAL A 572 14.49 -17.38 6.83
CA VAL A 572 14.39 -16.11 7.56
C VAL A 572 13.10 -15.42 7.14
N VAL A 573 12.33 -14.91 8.10
CA VAL A 573 11.07 -14.20 7.86
C VAL A 573 11.16 -12.81 8.47
N PRO A 574 11.44 -11.76 7.66
CA PRO A 574 11.36 -10.38 8.10
C PRO A 574 9.91 -9.91 8.20
N GLU A 575 9.50 -9.40 9.35
CA GLU A 575 8.13 -8.93 9.57
C GLU A 575 8.06 -7.58 10.28
N MET A 576 7.14 -6.72 9.85
CA MET A 576 6.80 -5.51 10.60
C MET A 576 5.83 -5.79 11.75
N ASN A 577 6.12 -6.83 12.52
CA ASN A 577 5.39 -7.32 13.70
C ASN A 577 6.36 -8.17 14.56
N LEU A 578 5.87 -8.89 15.57
CA LEU A 578 6.69 -9.76 16.45
C LEU A 578 6.65 -11.25 16.02
N GLY A 579 6.77 -11.51 14.73
CA GLY A 579 6.87 -12.85 14.15
C GLY A 579 5.55 -13.60 13.98
N GLN A 580 4.47 -12.96 13.49
CA GLN A 580 3.16 -13.61 13.33
C GLN A 580 3.18 -14.73 12.27
N LEU A 581 3.76 -14.48 11.09
CA LEU A 581 3.91 -15.51 10.07
C LEU A 581 4.93 -16.57 10.51
N ALA A 582 6.04 -16.16 11.15
CA ALA A 582 7.04 -17.09 11.67
C ALA A 582 6.42 -18.08 12.68
N GLN A 583 5.55 -17.61 13.58
CA GLN A 583 4.81 -18.46 14.51
C GLN A 583 3.88 -19.44 13.78
N LEU A 584 3.13 -18.97 12.78
CA LEU A 584 2.24 -19.80 11.98
C LEU A 584 2.99 -20.94 11.27
N LEU A 585 4.10 -20.62 10.60
CA LEU A 585 4.90 -21.59 9.84
C LEU A 585 5.53 -22.64 10.76
N ARG A 586 6.07 -22.22 11.92
CA ARG A 586 6.58 -23.15 12.95
C ARG A 586 5.47 -24.07 13.45
N ALA A 587 4.30 -23.52 13.75
CA ALA A 587 3.17 -24.30 14.26
C ALA A 587 2.65 -25.32 13.22
N LYS A 588 2.61 -24.94 11.94
CA LYS A 588 2.06 -25.77 10.87
C LYS A 588 3.03 -26.85 10.38
N PHE A 589 4.33 -26.54 10.29
CA PHE A 589 5.31 -27.39 9.61
C PHE A 589 6.46 -27.88 10.51
N LEU A 590 6.56 -27.41 11.75
CA LEU A 590 7.68 -27.73 12.65
C LEU A 590 9.06 -27.40 12.04
N ILE A 591 9.12 -26.36 11.20
CA ILE A 591 10.35 -25.85 10.59
C ILE A 591 10.92 -24.74 11.48
N ASP A 592 12.22 -24.76 11.73
CA ASP A 592 12.93 -23.69 12.45
C ASP A 592 13.06 -22.45 11.56
N VAL A 593 12.03 -21.59 11.62
CA VAL A 593 12.03 -20.28 10.96
C VAL A 593 12.75 -19.28 11.86
N ILE A 594 13.63 -18.44 11.32
CA ILE A 594 14.29 -17.33 12.03
C ILE A 594 13.47 -16.05 11.78
N GLY A 595 12.93 -15.44 12.82
CA GLY A 595 12.22 -14.15 12.71
C GLY A 595 13.19 -12.97 12.70
N TYR A 596 12.95 -11.99 11.83
CA TYR A 596 13.57 -10.67 11.90
C TYR A 596 12.48 -9.60 12.05
N ASP A 597 12.26 -9.18 13.29
CA ASP A 597 11.03 -8.50 13.70
C ASP A 597 11.27 -6.99 13.90
N LYS A 598 10.39 -6.15 13.35
CA LYS A 598 10.44 -4.68 13.51
C LYS A 598 9.07 -4.10 13.81
N VAL A 599 8.92 -3.47 14.97
CA VAL A 599 7.65 -2.82 15.38
C VAL A 599 7.93 -1.36 15.71
N ARG A 600 8.15 -0.56 14.67
CA ARG A 600 8.57 0.85 14.79
C ARG A 600 7.70 1.83 14.00
N GLY A 601 6.57 1.37 13.44
CA GLY A 601 5.72 2.21 12.58
C GLY A 601 6.42 2.68 11.29
N LEU A 602 7.46 1.98 10.84
CA LEU A 602 8.31 2.34 9.71
C LEU A 602 8.64 1.09 8.88
N PRO A 603 8.71 1.21 7.54
CA PRO A 603 9.14 0.13 6.67
C PRO A 603 10.57 -0.31 6.97
N PHE A 604 10.91 -1.54 6.59
CA PHE A 604 12.30 -1.97 6.53
C PHE A 604 13.09 -1.13 5.52
N THR A 605 14.35 -0.87 5.84
CA THR A 605 15.30 -0.38 4.84
C THR A 605 16.04 -1.57 4.23
N ALA A 606 16.50 -1.44 2.99
CA ALA A 606 17.28 -2.48 2.34
C ALA A 606 18.61 -2.70 3.07
N GLY A 607 19.29 -1.64 3.51
CA GLY A 607 20.56 -1.76 4.25
C GLY A 607 20.43 -2.44 5.62
N GLU A 608 19.31 -2.22 6.32
CA GLU A 608 18.99 -2.92 7.56
C GLU A 608 18.85 -4.43 7.33
N LEU A 609 18.05 -4.83 6.33
CA LEU A 609 17.85 -6.25 6.01
C LEU A 609 19.11 -6.88 5.42
N GLU A 610 19.86 -6.15 4.60
CA GLU A 610 21.15 -6.60 4.04
C GLU A 610 22.09 -7.00 5.17
N SER A 611 22.28 -6.12 6.17
CA SER A 611 23.16 -6.39 7.30
C SER A 611 22.73 -7.62 8.10
N ALA A 612 21.43 -7.74 8.39
CA ALA A 612 20.89 -8.85 9.17
C ALA A 612 20.96 -10.19 8.42
N LEU A 613 20.67 -10.19 7.12
CA LEU A 613 20.65 -11.40 6.29
C LEU A 613 22.07 -11.85 5.94
N GLU A 614 23.00 -10.93 5.70
CA GLU A 614 24.38 -11.25 5.38
C GLU A 614 25.08 -11.99 6.53
N GLU A 615 24.79 -11.60 7.79
CA GLU A 615 25.27 -12.33 8.96
C GLU A 615 24.79 -13.79 8.97
N ILE A 616 23.53 -14.04 8.60
CA ILE A 616 22.98 -15.39 8.54
C ILE A 616 23.62 -16.19 7.40
N VAL A 617 23.76 -15.59 6.21
CA VAL A 617 24.39 -16.25 5.05
C VAL A 617 25.84 -16.65 5.34
N LYS A 618 26.61 -15.82 6.04
CA LYS A 618 28.00 -16.13 6.41
C LYS A 618 28.14 -17.28 7.41
N ASN A 619 27.07 -17.62 8.12
CA ASN A 619 27.06 -18.63 9.18
C ASN A 619 26.51 -20.00 8.73
N VAL A 620 26.20 -20.18 7.44
CA VAL A 620 25.57 -21.42 6.90
C VAL A 620 26.52 -22.26 6.08
#